data_AF-A0AAV5KR39-F1
#
_entry.id   AF-A0AAV5KR39-F1
#
_cell.length_a   1.000
_cell.length_b   1.000
_cell.length_c   1.000
_cell.angle_alpha   90.00
_cell.angle_beta   90.00
_cell.angle_gamma   90.00
#
_symmetry.space_group_name_H-M   'P 1'
#
loop_
_entity.id
_entity.type
_entity.pdbx_description
1 polymer ?
#
loop_
_entity_poly.entity_id
_entity_poly.type
_entity_poly.pdbx_seq_one_letter_code
_entity_poly.pdbx_strand_id
1 'polypeptide(L)'
;MEMEEVQLTSNSLHRLCMQESPDYLRELIRKTRSLTDKPFGIGVVLAFPHEENIKAILEEKVAVLQLYWGECSQELVMEAHNAGVKVIPQVSKYDEKIVHFSLLGALRMQERPLFAIIVQGREAGGHVIGQDGLISLVRRAVDLVGNRDIPIIAAGGIVDARGYVAGLALGAKGVCLGTRFEPISI
;
A
#
# COMPACT_ATOMS: atom_id res chain seq x y z
N MET A 1 10.79 2.19 -21.44
CA MET A 1 11.19 2.69 -20.11
C MET A 1 10.77 1.59 -19.15
N GLU A 2 11.71 0.71 -18.84
CA GLU A 2 11.46 -0.56 -18.14
C GLU A 2 11.02 -0.27 -16.69
N MET A 3 9.92 -0.89 -16.27
CA MET A 3 9.50 -0.84 -14.88
C MET A 3 10.40 -1.76 -14.08
N GLU A 4 11.36 -1.20 -13.34
CA GLU A 4 12.07 -1.91 -12.28
C GLU A 4 11.05 -2.50 -11.28
N GLU A 5 11.19 -3.79 -11.00
CA GLU A 5 10.37 -4.56 -10.08
C GLU A 5 10.35 -3.91 -8.70
N VAL A 6 9.18 -3.37 -8.31
CA VAL A 6 8.97 -2.86 -6.96
C VAL A 6 8.72 -4.04 -6.02
N GLN A 7 9.81 -4.64 -5.51
CA GLN A 7 9.76 -5.52 -4.34
C GLN A 7 9.63 -4.66 -3.07
N LEU A 8 8.40 -4.48 -2.59
CA LEU A 8 8.15 -3.96 -1.25
C LEU A 8 8.48 -5.05 -0.23
N THR A 9 9.71 -5.06 0.28
CA THR A 9 10.17 -6.00 1.31
C THR A 9 9.88 -5.46 2.71
N SER A 10 9.47 -6.32 3.64
CA SER A 10 9.22 -5.88 5.03
C SER A 10 10.51 -5.56 5.81
N ASN A 11 11.70 -5.91 5.30
CA ASN A 11 12.97 -5.47 5.89
C ASN A 11 13.22 -3.96 5.72
N SER A 12 12.42 -3.28 4.90
CA SER A 12 12.36 -1.81 4.78
C SER A 12 11.18 -1.20 5.53
N LEU A 13 10.31 -2.05 6.10
CA LEU A 13 9.19 -1.67 6.96
C LEU A 13 9.54 -2.17 8.35
N HIS A 14 10.41 -1.42 9.05
CA HIS A 14 10.37 -1.46 10.51
C HIS A 14 8.89 -1.35 10.92
N ARG A 15 8.44 -2.16 11.88
CA ARG A 15 7.19 -1.91 12.62
C ARG A 15 7.28 -0.50 13.21
N LEU A 16 6.94 0.50 12.41
CA LEU A 16 6.53 1.80 12.84
C LEU A 16 5.18 1.50 13.48
N CYS A 17 5.18 1.25 14.78
CA CYS A 17 3.94 1.23 15.55
C CYS A 17 3.22 2.53 15.19
N MET A 18 2.05 2.42 14.56
CA MET A 18 1.37 3.56 13.92
C MET A 18 0.61 4.45 14.92
N GLN A 19 1.04 4.37 16.18
CA GLN A 19 0.49 5.05 17.34
C GLN A 19 1.58 5.83 18.10
N GLU A 20 2.79 5.85 17.55
CA GLU A 20 3.90 6.61 18.11
C GLU A 20 3.79 8.08 17.75
N SER A 21 4.49 8.93 18.51
CA SER A 21 4.48 10.38 18.28
C SER A 21 5.09 10.75 16.92
N PRO A 22 4.68 11.87 16.32
CA PRO A 22 5.25 12.35 15.06
C PRO A 22 6.77 12.54 15.11
N ASP A 23 7.32 12.91 16.28
CA ASP A 23 8.76 13.09 16.45
C ASP A 23 9.53 11.77 16.42
N TYR A 24 8.98 10.72 17.05
CA TYR A 24 9.58 9.39 16.99
C TYR A 24 9.50 8.81 15.57
N LEU A 25 8.39 9.06 14.86
CA LEU A 25 8.25 8.70 13.45
C LEU A 25 9.35 9.36 12.59
N ARG A 26 9.62 10.66 12.78
CA ARG A 26 10.72 11.35 12.09
C ARG A 26 12.09 10.75 12.41
N GLU A 27 12.34 10.39 13.67
CA GLU A 27 13.58 9.71 14.06
C GLU A 27 13.77 8.40 13.29
N LEU A 28 12.72 7.57 13.23
CA LEU A 28 12.78 6.29 12.52
C LEU A 28 12.91 6.44 11.00
N ILE A 29 12.30 7.47 10.40
CA ILE A 29 12.52 7.83 8.99
C ILE A 29 14.00 8.13 8.75
N ARG A 30 14.60 9.00 9.58
CA ARG A 30 15.99 9.41 9.43
C ARG A 30 16.96 8.25 9.66
N LYS A 31 16.66 7.39 10.64
CA LYS A 31 17.40 6.15 10.88
C LYS A 31 17.30 5.19 9.69
N THR A 32 16.13 5.06 9.06
CA THR A 32 15.98 4.22 7.87
C THR A 32 16.81 4.77 6.70
N ARG A 33 16.80 6.09 6.48
CA ARG A 33 17.65 6.76 5.48
C ARG A 33 19.14 6.57 5.72
N SER A 34 19.59 6.46 6.97
CA SER A 34 21.01 6.18 7.24
C SER A 34 21.43 4.74 6.92
N LEU A 35 20.48 3.83 6.74
CA LEU A 35 20.72 2.43 6.40
C LEU A 35 20.61 2.16 4.88
N THR A 36 19.97 3.04 4.12
CA THR A 36 19.73 2.84 2.68
C THR A 36 19.43 4.13 1.93
N ASP A 37 19.96 4.23 0.72
CA ASP A 37 19.58 5.27 -0.26
C ASP A 37 18.39 4.86 -1.13
N LYS A 38 17.96 3.59 -1.05
CA LYS A 38 16.81 3.06 -1.80
C LYS A 38 15.49 3.62 -1.26
N PRO A 39 14.47 3.81 -2.12
CA PRO A 39 13.15 4.26 -1.68
C PRO A 39 12.52 3.30 -0.67
N PHE A 40 11.86 3.86 0.35
CA PHE A 40 11.04 3.12 1.31
C PHE A 40 9.71 3.85 1.52
N GLY A 41 8.73 3.10 2.00
CA GLY A 41 7.39 3.59 2.29
C GLY A 41 7.01 3.48 3.75
N ILE A 42 5.93 4.15 4.12
CA ILE A 42 5.35 4.11 5.45
C ILE A 42 3.87 3.78 5.36
N GLY A 43 3.43 2.88 6.22
CA GLY A 43 2.03 2.56 6.38
C GLY A 43 1.34 3.45 7.41
N VAL A 44 0.07 3.79 7.17
CA VAL A 44 -0.80 4.49 8.13
C VAL A 44 -2.19 3.85 8.16
N VAL A 45 -2.67 3.51 9.35
CA VAL A 45 -4.02 3.01 9.58
C VAL A 45 -4.95 4.19 9.88
N LEU A 46 -5.82 4.52 8.93
CA LEU A 46 -6.70 5.69 8.98
C LEU A 46 -7.82 5.58 10.03
N ALA A 47 -8.08 4.38 10.56
CA ALA A 47 -9.04 4.16 11.64
C ALA A 47 -8.58 4.70 13.01
N PHE A 48 -7.33 5.15 13.13
CA PHE A 48 -6.75 5.75 14.34
C PHE A 48 -6.30 7.19 14.07
N PRO A 49 -6.06 8.03 15.11
CA PRO A 49 -5.50 9.37 14.91
C PRO A 49 -4.20 9.32 14.10
N HIS A 50 -4.12 10.09 13.02
CA HIS A 50 -3.08 9.91 12.01
C HIS A 50 -2.61 11.20 11.35
N GLU A 51 -3.31 12.31 11.56
CA GLU A 51 -3.14 13.57 10.85
C GLU A 51 -1.72 14.14 11.04
N GLU A 52 -1.22 14.15 12.27
CA GLU A 52 0.13 14.64 12.56
C GLU A 52 1.23 13.72 12.00
N ASN A 53 0.97 12.41 11.98
CA ASN A 53 1.90 11.43 11.42
C ASN A 53 1.96 11.55 9.89
N ILE A 54 0.82 11.70 9.22
CA ILE A 54 0.78 11.98 7.77
C ILE A 54 1.53 13.27 7.47
N LYS A 55 1.29 14.35 8.22
CA LYS A 55 2.03 15.61 8.03
C LYS A 55 3.54 15.41 8.13
N ALA A 56 4.02 14.69 9.15
CA ALA A 56 5.44 14.38 9.30
C ALA A 56 5.99 13.55 8.13
N ILE A 57 5.23 12.56 7.64
CA ILE A 57 5.58 11.72 6.48
C ILE A 57 5.73 12.57 5.20
N LEU A 58 4.80 13.51 4.97
CA LEU A 58 4.83 14.39 3.81
C LEU A 58 5.98 15.40 3.87
N GLU A 59 6.25 15.97 5.06
CA GLU A 59 7.39 16.87 5.29
C GLU A 59 8.74 16.18 5.04
N GLU A 60 8.88 14.93 5.48
CA GLU A 60 10.08 14.12 5.28
C GLU A 60 10.17 13.46 3.89
N LYS A 61 9.14 13.64 3.04
CA LYS A 61 9.07 13.21 1.63
C LYS A 61 9.50 11.76 1.41
N VAL A 62 8.87 10.83 2.14
CA VAL A 62 9.09 9.40 1.89
C VAL A 62 8.58 9.00 0.51
N ALA A 63 9.06 7.88 -0.04
CA ALA A 63 8.72 7.52 -1.41
C ALA A 63 7.25 7.10 -1.57
N VAL A 64 6.70 6.42 -0.55
CA VAL A 64 5.34 5.84 -0.59
C VAL A 64 4.63 6.02 0.77
N LEU A 65 3.38 6.44 0.73
CA LEU A 65 2.42 6.38 1.82
C LEU A 65 1.40 5.28 1.52
N GLN A 66 1.40 4.22 2.32
CA GLN A 66 0.42 3.13 2.23
C GLN A 66 -0.72 3.37 3.22
N LEU A 67 -1.96 3.35 2.75
CA LEU A 67 -3.14 3.63 3.57
C LEU A 67 -3.92 2.35 3.88
N TYR A 68 -4.26 2.16 5.15
CA TYR A 68 -5.01 1.02 5.65
C TYR A 68 -6.31 1.49 6.29
N TRP A 69 -7.38 0.71 6.15
CA TRP A 69 -8.59 0.78 6.98
C TRP A 69 -9.22 2.18 7.12
N GLY A 70 -9.49 2.80 5.99
CA GLY A 70 -10.26 4.02 5.97
C GLY A 70 -10.53 4.45 4.55
N GLU A 71 -11.28 5.53 4.43
CA GLU A 71 -11.56 6.15 3.15
C GLU A 71 -10.35 6.97 2.72
N CYS A 72 -9.83 6.66 1.53
CA CYS A 72 -8.76 7.43 0.91
C CYS A 72 -9.37 8.70 0.31
N SER A 73 -9.36 9.80 1.07
CA SER A 73 -9.94 11.07 0.63
C SER A 73 -9.15 11.67 -0.54
N GLN A 74 -9.84 12.43 -1.40
CA GLN A 74 -9.20 13.07 -2.56
C GLN A 74 -8.19 14.13 -2.10
N GLU A 75 -8.50 14.82 -1.01
CA GLU A 75 -7.67 15.86 -0.41
C GLU A 75 -6.33 15.30 0.04
N LEU A 76 -6.34 14.17 0.76
CA LEU A 76 -5.11 13.51 1.24
C LEU A 76 -4.22 13.08 0.07
N VAL A 77 -4.81 12.51 -0.98
CA VAL A 77 -4.05 12.07 -2.14
C VAL A 77 -3.40 13.25 -2.85
N MET A 78 -4.12 14.38 -2.98
CA MET A 78 -3.56 15.59 -3.58
C MET A 78 -2.48 16.23 -2.72
N GLU A 79 -2.66 16.26 -1.40
CA GLU A 79 -1.63 16.75 -0.47
C GLU A 79 -0.34 15.92 -0.61
N ALA A 80 -0.47 14.58 -0.62
CA ALA A 80 0.65 13.68 -0.80
C ALA A 80 1.31 13.84 -2.18
N HIS A 81 0.51 13.94 -3.24
CA HIS A 81 1.02 14.17 -4.60
C HIS A 81 1.84 15.46 -4.70
N ASN A 82 1.32 16.56 -4.15
CA ASN A 82 2.00 17.85 -4.13
C ASN A 82 3.30 17.82 -3.30
N ALA A 83 3.36 16.98 -2.27
CA ALA A 83 4.57 16.73 -1.50
C ALA A 83 5.59 15.81 -2.21
N GLY A 84 5.22 15.21 -3.35
CA GLY A 84 6.04 14.24 -4.10
C GLY A 84 5.98 12.82 -3.53
N VAL A 85 4.97 12.52 -2.70
CA VAL A 85 4.77 11.21 -2.05
C VAL A 85 3.72 10.41 -2.80
N LYS A 86 4.05 9.17 -3.16
CA LYS A 86 3.13 8.26 -3.86
C LYS A 86 2.16 7.62 -2.88
N VAL A 87 0.87 7.56 -3.21
CA VAL A 87 -0.14 6.94 -2.35
C VAL A 87 -0.55 5.55 -2.88
N ILE A 88 -0.62 4.57 -1.97
CA ILE A 88 -1.09 3.21 -2.25
C ILE A 88 -2.15 2.81 -1.20
N PRO A 89 -3.45 2.88 -1.50
CA PRO A 89 -4.48 2.38 -0.60
C PRO A 89 -4.51 0.84 -0.61
N GLN A 90 -4.84 0.26 0.55
CA GLN A 90 -5.13 -1.15 0.71
C GLN A 90 -6.64 -1.39 0.80
N VAL A 91 -7.15 -2.31 -0.01
CA VAL A 91 -8.55 -2.71 -0.04
C VAL A 91 -8.70 -4.19 0.32
N SER A 92 -9.60 -4.48 1.26
CA SER A 92 -9.90 -5.86 1.72
C SER A 92 -11.39 -6.22 1.59
N LYS A 93 -12.24 -5.21 1.44
CA LYS A 93 -13.67 -5.36 1.14
C LYS A 93 -13.93 -4.77 -0.22
N TYR A 94 -14.60 -5.54 -1.06
CA TYR A 94 -15.11 -5.06 -2.33
C TYR A 94 -16.37 -4.22 -2.08
N ASP A 95 -16.21 -3.05 -1.46
CA ASP A 95 -17.18 -1.99 -1.66
C ASP A 95 -16.81 -1.34 -2.98
N GLU A 96 -17.66 -1.52 -3.98
CA GLU A 96 -17.50 -0.89 -5.29
C GLU A 96 -17.18 0.59 -5.13
N LYS A 97 -17.68 1.27 -4.09
CA LYS A 97 -17.38 2.68 -3.80
C LYS A 97 -15.91 2.95 -3.49
N ILE A 98 -15.16 2.05 -2.86
CA ILE A 98 -13.76 2.32 -2.50
C ILE A 98 -12.86 2.22 -3.74
N VAL A 99 -13.08 1.19 -4.57
CA VAL A 99 -12.37 1.08 -5.85
C VAL A 99 -12.86 2.16 -6.82
N HIS A 100 -14.16 2.44 -6.85
CA HIS A 100 -14.74 3.46 -7.74
C HIS A 100 -14.37 4.88 -7.32
N PHE A 101 -14.27 5.21 -6.03
CA PHE A 101 -13.81 6.53 -5.56
C PHE A 101 -12.31 6.71 -5.78
N SER A 102 -11.50 5.68 -5.49
CA SER A 102 -10.07 5.65 -5.81
C SER A 102 -9.81 5.82 -7.32
N LEU A 103 -10.66 5.22 -8.16
CA LEU A 103 -10.59 5.35 -9.61
C LEU A 103 -11.20 6.66 -10.15
N LEU A 104 -12.33 7.14 -9.62
CA LEU A 104 -13.00 8.36 -10.09
C LEU A 104 -12.30 9.65 -9.65
N GLY A 105 -11.76 9.68 -8.42
CA GLY A 105 -10.91 10.78 -7.96
C GLY A 105 -9.71 10.96 -8.90
N ALA A 106 -9.09 9.84 -9.33
CA ALA A 106 -8.00 9.84 -10.30
C ALA A 106 -8.39 10.32 -11.71
N LEU A 107 -9.60 10.05 -12.17
CA LEU A 107 -10.04 10.42 -13.52
C LEU A 107 -10.50 11.88 -13.60
N ARG A 108 -11.06 12.43 -12.51
CA ARG A 108 -11.52 13.83 -12.45
C ARG A 108 -10.38 14.84 -12.39
N MET A 109 -9.22 14.43 -11.89
CA MET A 109 -8.09 15.34 -11.65
C MET A 109 -7.16 15.51 -12.85
N GLN A 110 -7.40 14.84 -13.99
CA GLN A 110 -6.51 14.81 -15.18
C GLN A 110 -5.05 14.37 -14.90
N GLU A 111 -4.68 14.12 -13.65
CA GLU A 111 -3.42 13.58 -13.16
C GLU A 111 -3.68 12.20 -12.53
N ARG A 112 -2.73 11.26 -12.68
CA ARG A 112 -2.78 9.94 -12.03
C ARG A 112 -2.33 10.06 -10.57
N PRO A 113 -3.22 10.15 -9.58
CA PRO A 113 -2.85 10.57 -8.24
C PRO A 113 -2.52 9.36 -7.34
N LEU A 114 -3.06 8.18 -7.66
CA LEU A 114 -2.70 6.91 -7.01
C LEU A 114 -1.62 6.20 -7.80
N PHE A 115 -0.66 5.65 -7.06
CA PHE A 115 0.47 4.94 -7.66
C PHE A 115 0.14 3.47 -7.94
N ALA A 116 -0.59 2.82 -7.04
CA ALA A 116 -1.05 1.43 -7.14
C ALA A 116 -2.17 1.18 -6.14
N ILE A 117 -2.80 0.01 -6.19
CA ILE A 117 -3.77 -0.45 -5.18
C ILE A 117 -3.32 -1.80 -4.65
N ILE A 118 -3.25 -1.95 -3.33
CA ILE A 118 -3.02 -3.26 -2.69
C ILE A 118 -4.36 -3.93 -2.43
N VAL A 119 -4.49 -5.16 -2.90
CA VAL A 119 -5.68 -6.00 -2.72
C VAL A 119 -5.35 -7.10 -1.73
N GLN A 120 -5.96 -7.05 -0.55
CA GLN A 120 -5.68 -7.96 0.56
C GLN A 120 -6.76 -9.03 0.69
N GLY A 121 -6.39 -10.28 0.48
CA GLY A 121 -7.26 -11.44 0.73
C GLY A 121 -7.34 -11.81 2.22
N ARG A 122 -8.35 -12.60 2.59
CA ARG A 122 -8.57 -13.12 3.95
C ARG A 122 -7.40 -13.95 4.49
N GLU A 123 -6.54 -14.45 3.62
CA GLU A 123 -5.35 -15.25 3.95
C GLU A 123 -4.20 -14.41 4.52
N ALA A 124 -4.31 -13.08 4.53
CA ALA A 124 -3.30 -12.22 5.13
C ALA A 124 -3.19 -12.42 6.66
N GLY A 125 -1.98 -12.28 7.19
CA GLY A 125 -1.76 -12.23 8.63
C GLY A 125 -2.15 -10.87 9.24
N GLY A 126 -2.17 -10.82 10.56
CA GLY A 126 -2.54 -9.61 11.31
C GLY A 126 -4.05 -9.35 11.28
N HIS A 127 -4.43 -8.09 11.26
CA HIS A 127 -5.84 -7.75 11.24
C HIS A 127 -6.37 -7.65 9.81
N VAL A 128 -7.39 -8.45 9.51
CA VAL A 128 -8.00 -8.53 8.18
C VAL A 128 -9.48 -8.19 8.29
N ILE A 129 -9.89 -7.11 7.61
CA ILE A 129 -11.29 -6.67 7.59
C ILE A 129 -12.11 -7.47 6.57
N GLY A 130 -11.47 -7.90 5.48
CA GLY A 130 -12.09 -8.65 4.38
C GLY A 130 -12.38 -10.11 4.72
N GLN A 131 -13.36 -10.69 4.02
CA GLN A 131 -13.70 -12.11 4.14
C GLN A 131 -13.47 -12.89 2.83
N ASP A 132 -13.19 -12.19 1.73
CA ASP A 132 -12.97 -12.78 0.42
C ASP A 132 -11.54 -13.35 0.31
N GLY A 133 -11.41 -14.48 -0.38
CA GLY A 133 -10.11 -15.06 -0.69
C GLY A 133 -9.34 -14.24 -1.74
N LEU A 134 -8.01 -14.28 -1.66
CA LEU A 134 -7.15 -13.48 -2.54
C LEU A 134 -7.42 -13.71 -4.04
N ILE A 135 -7.63 -14.96 -4.45
CA ILE A 135 -7.81 -15.33 -5.87
C ILE A 135 -9.01 -14.59 -6.49
N SER A 136 -10.17 -14.62 -5.81
CA SER A 136 -11.38 -13.97 -6.33
C SER A 136 -11.29 -12.45 -6.22
N LEU A 137 -10.58 -11.93 -5.22
CA LEU A 137 -10.46 -10.51 -4.98
C LEU A 137 -9.55 -9.82 -6.02
N VAL A 138 -8.37 -10.39 -6.29
CA VAL A 138 -7.43 -9.85 -7.30
C VAL A 138 -8.06 -9.83 -8.68
N ARG A 139 -8.71 -10.95 -9.07
CA ARG A 139 -9.38 -11.04 -10.38
C ARG A 139 -10.42 -9.94 -10.57
N ARG A 140 -11.32 -9.78 -9.59
CA ARG A 140 -12.34 -8.72 -9.63
C ARG A 140 -11.69 -7.33 -9.73
N ALA A 141 -10.67 -7.06 -8.92
CA ALA A 141 -9.97 -5.77 -8.90
C ALA A 141 -9.37 -5.42 -10.26
N VAL A 142 -8.69 -6.38 -10.90
CA VAL A 142 -8.11 -6.22 -12.24
C VAL A 142 -9.21 -5.93 -13.27
N ASP A 143 -10.31 -6.68 -13.25
CA ASP A 143 -11.42 -6.48 -14.18
C ASP A 143 -12.10 -5.12 -14.01
N LEU A 144 -12.22 -4.63 -12.78
CA LEU A 144 -12.82 -3.33 -12.48
C LEU A 144 -11.92 -2.15 -12.86
N VAL A 145 -10.60 -2.27 -12.64
CA VAL A 145 -9.64 -1.26 -13.10
C VAL A 145 -9.64 -1.18 -14.63
N GLY A 146 -9.77 -2.32 -15.31
CA GLY A 146 -9.79 -2.38 -16.77
C GLY A 146 -8.57 -1.70 -17.38
N ASN A 147 -8.79 -0.79 -18.33
CA ASN A 147 -7.72 -0.11 -19.08
C ASN A 147 -7.23 1.19 -18.42
N ARG A 148 -7.48 1.40 -17.12
CA ARG A 148 -7.15 2.67 -16.43
C ARG A 148 -5.69 2.76 -15.96
N ASP A 149 -4.83 1.80 -16.33
CA ASP A 149 -3.39 1.75 -16.01
C ASP A 149 -3.04 1.93 -14.53
N ILE A 150 -3.88 1.42 -13.62
CA ILE A 150 -3.59 1.42 -12.18
C ILE A 150 -3.12 0.02 -11.75
N PRO A 151 -1.85 -0.12 -11.32
CA PRO A 151 -1.30 -1.41 -10.93
C PRO A 151 -2.03 -2.00 -9.70
N ILE A 152 -2.41 -3.26 -9.80
CA ILE A 152 -2.90 -4.06 -8.67
C ILE A 152 -1.74 -4.83 -8.03
N ILE A 153 -1.61 -4.77 -6.72
CA ILE A 153 -0.64 -5.52 -5.92
C ILE A 153 -1.40 -6.54 -5.05
N ALA A 154 -1.08 -7.83 -5.17
CA ALA A 154 -1.76 -8.89 -4.43
C ALA A 154 -1.14 -9.08 -3.03
N ALA A 155 -1.95 -9.21 -1.98
CA ALA A 155 -1.49 -9.39 -0.60
C ALA A 155 -2.28 -10.46 0.16
N GLY A 156 -1.56 -11.37 0.84
CA GLY A 156 -2.14 -12.40 1.71
C GLY A 156 -1.87 -13.82 1.25
N GLY A 157 -1.42 -14.70 2.15
CA GLY A 157 -1.11 -16.11 1.84
C GLY A 157 0.06 -16.35 0.87
N ILE A 158 0.71 -15.31 0.33
CA ILE A 158 1.86 -15.44 -0.58
C ILE A 158 3.14 -15.53 0.25
N VAL A 159 3.89 -16.62 0.10
CA VAL A 159 5.13 -16.87 0.86
C VAL A 159 6.31 -17.34 0.00
N ASP A 160 6.06 -17.72 -1.25
CA ASP A 160 7.08 -18.23 -2.17
C ASP A 160 6.77 -17.88 -3.64
N ALA A 161 7.62 -18.35 -4.54
CA ALA A 161 7.51 -18.10 -5.97
C ALA A 161 6.20 -18.59 -6.59
N ARG A 162 5.55 -19.64 -6.04
CA ARG A 162 4.29 -20.17 -6.58
C ARG A 162 3.16 -19.17 -6.36
N GLY A 163 3.08 -18.61 -5.15
CA GLY A 163 2.12 -17.56 -4.83
C GLY A 163 2.39 -16.27 -5.61
N TYR A 164 3.67 -15.92 -5.83
CA TYR A 164 4.06 -14.79 -6.67
C TYR A 164 3.57 -14.95 -8.12
N VAL A 165 3.90 -16.08 -8.76
CA VAL A 165 3.48 -16.38 -10.13
C VAL A 165 1.95 -16.45 -10.24
N ALA A 166 1.26 -17.02 -9.25
CA ALA A 166 -0.20 -17.04 -9.22
C ALA A 166 -0.80 -15.62 -9.18
N GLY A 167 -0.24 -14.72 -8.38
CA GLY A 167 -0.66 -13.32 -8.33
C GLY A 167 -0.51 -12.63 -9.69
N LEU A 168 0.63 -12.79 -10.35
CA LEU A 168 0.87 -12.24 -11.69
C LEU A 168 -0.08 -12.83 -12.75
N ALA A 169 -0.32 -14.14 -12.70
CA ALA A 169 -1.25 -14.81 -13.61
C ALA A 169 -2.70 -14.31 -13.46
N LEU A 170 -3.08 -13.83 -12.28
CA LEU A 170 -4.38 -13.18 -12.03
C LEU A 170 -4.43 -11.72 -12.50
N GLY A 171 -3.33 -11.17 -13.03
CA GLY A 171 -3.24 -9.81 -13.55
C GLY A 171 -2.64 -8.78 -12.59
N ALA A 172 -2.22 -9.18 -11.38
CA ALA A 172 -1.46 -8.29 -10.51
C ALA A 172 -0.11 -7.91 -11.14
N LYS A 173 0.41 -6.74 -10.77
CA LYS A 173 1.72 -6.22 -11.19
C LYS A 173 2.79 -6.36 -10.12
N GLY A 174 2.44 -6.91 -8.96
CA GLY A 174 3.34 -7.18 -7.85
C GLY A 174 2.63 -7.88 -6.70
N VAL A 175 3.39 -8.18 -5.66
CA VAL A 175 2.88 -8.80 -4.43
C VAL A 175 3.38 -8.06 -3.19
N CYS A 176 2.56 -8.03 -2.14
CA CYS A 176 2.94 -7.53 -0.82
C CYS A 176 3.03 -8.71 0.15
N LEU A 177 4.20 -8.86 0.80
CA LEU A 177 4.52 -9.98 1.67
C LEU A 177 4.72 -9.49 3.11
N GLY A 178 3.94 -10.04 4.04
CA GLY A 178 4.10 -9.81 5.47
C GLY A 178 4.79 -10.98 6.15
N THR A 179 4.00 -12.04 6.43
CA THR A 179 4.41 -13.25 7.17
C THR A 179 5.74 -13.85 6.73
N ARG A 180 6.09 -13.79 5.45
CA ARG A 180 7.37 -14.32 4.93
C ARG A 180 8.61 -13.65 5.53
N PHE A 181 8.49 -12.40 5.95
CA PHE A 181 9.58 -11.61 6.51
C PHE A 181 9.51 -11.48 8.03
N GLU A 182 8.47 -12.02 8.69
CA GLU A 182 8.48 -12.14 10.15
C GLU A 182 9.58 -13.14 10.55
N PRO A 183 10.44 -12.80 11.52
CA PRO A 183 11.49 -13.70 11.97
C PRO A 183 10.85 -14.97 12.54
N ILE A 184 11.37 -16.13 12.12
CA ILE A 184 10.97 -17.41 12.68
C ILE A 184 11.61 -17.50 14.07
N SER A 185 10.82 -17.35 15.12
CA SER A 185 11.23 -17.70 16.48
C SER A 185 11.23 -19.23 16.59
N ILE A 186 12.39 -19.86 16.46
CA ILE A 186 12.61 -21.30 16.68
C ILE A 186 13.23 -21.47 18.08
#